data_AF-A0A845QN90-F1
#
_entry.id   AF-A0A845QN90-F1
#
_cell.length_a   1.000
_cell.length_b   1.000
_cell.length_c   1.000
_cell.angle_alpha   90.00
_cell.angle_beta   90.00
_cell.angle_gamma   90.00
#
_symmetry.space_group_name_H-M   'P 1'
#
loop_
_entity.id
_entity.type
_entity.pdbx_description
1 polymer ?
#
loop_
_entity_poly.entity_id
_entity_poly.type
_entity_poly.pdbx_seq_one_letter_code
_entity_poly.pdbx_strand_id
1 'polypeptide(L)' 'MESKIKEARKAAGLTQKQVYEILGIPARTQQDWEAGKRTPAPWLEEMVIREYQRIAKNEKSQG' A
#
# COMPACT_ATOMS: atom_id res chain seq x y z
N MET A 1 -11.74 6.55 10.49
CA MET A 1 -10.64 7.05 9.64
C MET A 1 -10.06 5.88 8.90
N GLU A 2 -9.89 5.97 7.57
CA GLU A 2 -9.12 4.96 6.83
C GLU A 2 -7.62 5.13 7.14
N SER A 3 -6.82 4.06 7.10
CA SER A 3 -5.38 4.20 7.33
C SER A 3 -4.68 4.82 6.11
N LYS A 4 -3.57 5.53 6.33
CA LYS A 4 -2.77 6.14 5.25
C LYS A 4 -2.34 5.11 4.19
N ILE A 5 -2.05 3.88 4.62
CA ILE A 5 -1.71 2.77 3.73
C ILE A 5 -2.89 2.41 2.82
N LYS A 6 -4.11 2.37 3.36
CA LYS A 6 -5.32 2.07 2.58
C LYS A 6 -5.59 3.14 1.54
N GLU A 7 -5.48 4.41 1.93
CA GLU A 7 -5.68 5.56 1.05
C GLU A 7 -4.65 5.57 -0.08
N ALA A 8 -3.37 5.39 0.25
CA ALA A 8 -2.29 5.35 -0.73
C ALA A 8 -2.45 4.16 -1.70
N ARG A 9 -2.83 2.97 -1.21
CA ARG A 9 -3.05 1.79 -2.06
C ARG A 9 -4.18 2.04 -3.06
N LYS A 10 -5.32 2.58 -2.60
CA LYS A 10 -6.45 2.92 -3.46
C LYS A 10 -6.09 4.00 -4.49
N ALA A 11 -5.36 5.04 -4.07
CA ALA A 11 -4.89 6.09 -4.97
C ALA A 11 -3.94 5.57 -6.05
N ALA A 12 -3.20 4.50 -5.76
CA ALA A 12 -2.36 3.79 -6.71
C ALA A 12 -3.11 2.76 -7.56
N GLY A 13 -4.43 2.58 -7.40
CA GLY A 13 -5.21 1.60 -8.15
C GLY A 13 -4.90 0.13 -7.79
N LEU A 14 -4.18 -0.12 -6.69
CA LEU A 14 -3.69 -1.45 -6.34
C LEU A 14 -4.72 -2.24 -5.52
N THR A 15 -4.87 -3.52 -5.84
CA THR A 15 -5.53 -4.51 -4.98
C THR A 15 -4.57 -5.04 -3.92
N GLN A 16 -5.09 -5.59 -2.82
CA GLN A 16 -4.24 -6.25 -1.81
C GLN A 16 -3.45 -7.44 -2.38
N LYS A 17 -4.00 -8.10 -3.40
CA LYS A 17 -3.32 -9.16 -4.15
C LYS A 17 -2.11 -8.63 -4.91
N GLN A 18 -2.26 -7.54 -5.66
CA GLN A 18 -1.14 -6.90 -6.36
C GLN A 18 -0.06 -6.42 -5.38
N VAL A 19 -0.45 -5.89 -4.22
CA VAL A 19 0.52 -5.52 -3.17
C VAL A 19 1.32 -6.73 -2.71
N TYR A 20 0.67 -7.90 -2.52
CA TYR A 20 1.39 -9.13 -2.18
C TYR A 20 2.35 -9.55 -3.30
N GLU A 21 1.91 -9.48 -4.56
CA GLU A 21 2.73 -9.85 -5.71
C GLU A 21 3.96 -8.94 -5.88
N ILE A 22 3.83 -7.65 -5.55
CA ILE A 22 4.90 -6.65 -5.74
C ILE A 22 5.83 -6.55 -4.52
N LEU A 23 5.25 -6.52 -3.31
CA LEU A 23 5.98 -6.24 -2.07
C LEU A 23 6.14 -7.45 -1.15
N GLY A 24 5.48 -8.58 -1.46
CA GLY A 24 5.49 -9.77 -0.61
C GLY A 24 4.71 -9.61 0.70
N ILE A 25 3.96 -8.51 0.87
CA ILE A 25 3.23 -8.23 2.12
C ILE A 25 1.93 -9.06 2.14
N PRO A 26 1.74 -9.98 3.10
CA PRO A 26 0.55 -10.83 3.13
C PRO A 26 -0.74 -9.99 3.24
N ALA A 27 -1.80 -10.43 2.55
CA ALA A 27 -3.09 -9.73 2.56
C ALA A 27 -3.65 -9.54 3.99
N ARG A 28 -3.44 -10.52 4.89
CA ARG A 28 -3.82 -10.41 6.30
C ARG A 28 -3.07 -9.28 7.03
N THR A 29 -1.78 -9.10 6.76
CA THR A 29 -0.99 -8.00 7.32
C THR A 29 -1.51 -6.65 6.83
N GLN A 30 -1.81 -6.55 5.53
CA GLN A 30 -2.41 -5.35 4.96
C GLN A 30 -3.77 -5.06 5.59
N GLN A 31 -4.64 -6.06 5.75
CA GLN A 31 -5.94 -5.91 6.40
C GLN A 31 -5.82 -5.42 7.85
N ASP A 32 -4.89 -5.96 8.62
CA ASP A 32 -4.65 -5.51 10.00
C ASP A 32 -4.20 -4.04 10.04
N TRP A 33 -3.34 -3.60 9.11
CA TRP A 33 -2.92 -2.21 8.98
C TRP A 33 -4.05 -1.28 8.49
N GLU A 34 -4.83 -1.74 7.51
CA GLU A 34 -5.95 -0.98 6.92
C GLU A 34 -7.14 -0.83 7.86
N ALA A 35 -7.33 -1.79 8.76
CA ALA A 35 -8.36 -1.75 9.81
C ALA A 35 -7.87 -1.08 11.11
N GLY A 36 -6.61 -0.64 11.17
CA GLY A 36 -6.01 -0.04 12.37
C GLY A 36 -5.83 -1.03 13.54
N LYS A 37 -5.91 -2.34 13.28
CA LYS A 37 -5.68 -3.39 14.30
C LYS A 37 -4.20 -3.50 14.65
N ARG A 38 -3.33 -3.18 13.70
CA ARG A 38 -1.89 -3.09 13.89
C ARG A 38 -1.37 -1.86 13.17
N THR A 39 -0.37 -1.22 13.75
CA THR A 39 0.34 -0.13 13.11
C THR A 39 1.72 -0.64 12.70
N PRO A 40 2.11 -0.55 11.42
CA PRO A 40 3.48 -0.87 11.03
C PRO A 40 4.46 0.11 11.68
N ALA A 41 5.74 -0.25 11.73
CA ALA A 41 6.77 0.70 12.13
C ALA A 41 6.72 1.94 11.21
N PRO A 42 6.99 3.16 11.72
CA PRO A 42 6.86 4.39 10.92
C PRO A 42 7.65 4.35 9.60
N TRP A 43 8.88 3.84 9.63
CA TRP A 43 9.71 3.69 8.43
C TRP A 43 9.10 2.74 7.39
N LEU A 44 8.40 1.69 7.85
CA LEU A 44 7.76 0.71 6.98
C LEU A 44 6.48 1.30 6.37
N GLU A 45 5.71 2.05 7.15
CA GLU A 45 4.55 2.80 6.65
C GLU A 45 4.97 3.74 5.51
N GLU A 46 6.02 4.54 5.74
CA GLU A 46 6.55 5.48 4.75
C GLU A 46 7.07 4.77 3.49
N MET A 47 7.82 3.67 3.66
CA MET A 47 8.34 2.88 2.54
C MET A 47 7.22 2.32 1.66
N VAL A 48 6.19 1.73 2.28
CA VAL A 48 5.05 1.14 1.57
C VAL A 48 4.26 2.21 0.80
N ILE A 49 3.97 3.35 1.44
CA ILE A 49 3.26 4.46 0.80
C ILE A 49 4.07 5.02 -0.38
N ARG A 50 5.39 5.21 -0.19
CA ARG A 50 6.29 5.69 -1.26
C ARG A 50 6.28 4.74 -2.45
N GLU A 51 6.28 3.43 -2.21
CA GLU A 51 6.28 2.46 -3.30
C GLU A 51 4.95 2.46 -4.07
N TYR A 52 3.82 2.57 -3.38
CA TYR A 52 2.51 2.74 -4.05
C TYR A 52 2.50 3.98 -4.95
N GLN A 53 3.03 5.10 -4.48
CA GLN A 53 3.13 6.33 -5.27
C GLN A 53 4.08 6.18 -6.46
N ARG A 54 5.17 5.42 -6.33
CA ARG A 54 6.10 5.13 -7.42
C ARG A 54 5.42 4.32 -8.52
N ILE A 55 4.68 3.27 -8.15
CA ILE A 55 3.92 2.43 -9.09
C ILE A 55 2.87 3.26 -9.83
N ALA A 56 2.09 4.06 -9.09
CA ALA A 56 1.06 4.92 -9.67
C ALA A 56 1.62 5.97 -10.65
N LYS A 57 2.85 6.46 -10.43
CA LYS A 57 3.52 7.37 -11.37
C LYS A 57 4.00 6.65 -12.62
N ASN A 58 4.56 5.46 -12.47
CA ASN A 58 5.08 4.67 -13.59
C ASN A 58 3.96 4.26 -14.57
N GLU A 59 2.77 3.90 -14.07
CA GLU A 59 1.63 3.59 -14.93
C GLU A 59 1.13 4.81 -15.72
N LYS A 60 1.20 6.02 -15.15
CA LYS A 60 0.77 7.26 -15.82
C LYS A 60 1.74 7.76 -16.89
N SER A 61 3.00 7.34 -16.85
CA SER A 61 4.01 7.70 -17.87
C SER A 61 4.00 6.76 -19.09
N GLN A 62 3.17 5.71 -19.08
CA GLN A 62 3.03 4.73 -20.17
C GLN A 62 1.76 4.95 -21.01
N GLY A 63 0.96 5.98 -20.70
CA GLY A 63 -0.31 6.31 -21.36
C GLY A 63 -0.30 7.67 -22.05
#